data_AF-A0A554GNU9-F1
#
_entry.id   AF-A0A554GNU9-F1
#
_cell.length_a   1.000
_cell.length_b   1.000
_cell.length_c   1.000
_cell.angle_alpha   90.00
_cell.angle_beta   90.00
_cell.angle_gamma   90.00
#
_symmetry.space_group_name_H-M   'P 1'
#
loop_
_entity.id
_entity.type
_entity.pdbx_description
1 polymer ?
#
loop_
_entity_poly.entity_id
_entity_poly.type
_entity_poly.pdbx_seq_one_letter_code
_entity_poly.pdbx_strand_id
1 'polypeptide(L)'
;MKTREYYVSAAAGLIGGNVSSFVKWGTEIPFPPRTPDRPIPPLEMLESLGINANQLTYVYSEHMVNYGSALIHQSFSIFFAIFYCMTALRYPRVAVWQGFGFGMLVTLAFHGVLLPMFHWAPPLWELPPAEWASETFGHLLWIWVIEVIRRDLQQRWSPGPG
;
A
#
# COMPACT_ATOMS: atom_id res chain seq x y z
N MET A 1 2.70 18.12 21.56
CA MET A 1 3.57 17.32 20.68
C MET A 1 4.73 18.17 20.23
N LYS A 2 5.95 17.63 20.27
CA LYS A 2 7.18 18.34 19.85
C LYS A 2 7.32 18.18 18.33
N THR A 3 7.84 19.20 17.63
CA THR A 3 8.10 19.16 16.17
C THR A 3 8.88 17.91 15.75
N ARG A 4 9.80 17.45 16.61
CA ARG A 4 10.55 16.20 16.46
C ARG A 4 9.66 14.97 16.23
N GLU A 5 8.54 14.83 16.93
CA GLU A 5 7.67 13.66 16.84
C GLU A 5 7.01 13.55 15.46
N TYR A 6 6.61 14.69 14.90
CA TYR A 6 6.07 14.77 13.54
C TYR A 6 7.13 14.41 12.50
N TYR A 7 8.37 14.92 12.64
CA TYR A 7 9.45 14.55 11.73
C TYR A 7 9.75 13.05 11.77
N VAL A 8 9.81 12.46 12.96
CA VAL A 8 10.04 11.02 13.12
C VAL A 8 8.90 10.21 12.53
N SER A 9 7.63 10.63 12.73
CA SER A 9 6.48 9.96 12.15
C SER A 9 6.45 10.06 10.62
N ALA A 10 6.77 11.22 10.05
CA ALA A 10 6.87 11.39 8.59
C ALA A 10 8.02 10.54 8.01
N ALA A 11 9.19 10.53 8.65
CA ALA A 11 10.31 9.69 8.24
C ALA A 11 9.97 8.20 8.33
N ALA A 12 9.28 7.77 9.40
CA ALA A 12 8.85 6.40 9.55
C ALA A 12 7.82 5.99 8.50
N GLY A 13 6.88 6.87 8.14
CA GLY A 13 5.97 6.63 7.04
C GLY A 13 6.67 6.55 5.70
N LEU A 14 7.64 7.42 5.43
CA LEU A 14 8.43 7.38 4.19
C LEU A 14 9.21 6.06 4.08
N ILE A 15 9.97 5.70 5.12
CA ILE A 15 10.77 4.46 5.14
C ILE A 15 9.85 3.24 5.09
N GLY A 16 8.83 3.21 5.95
CA GLY A 16 7.87 2.12 6.03
C GLY A 16 7.11 1.90 4.74
N GLY A 17 6.63 2.96 4.09
CA GLY A 17 5.93 2.89 2.81
C GLY A 17 6.83 2.43 1.66
N ASN A 18 8.11 2.85 1.65
CA ASN A 18 9.08 2.34 0.67
C ASN A 18 9.37 0.86 0.85
N VAL A 19 9.64 0.40 2.08
CA VAL A 19 9.92 -1.03 2.32
C VAL A 19 8.68 -1.87 2.05
N SER A 20 7.52 -1.39 2.50
CA SER A 20 6.31 -2.20 2.51
C SER A 20 5.67 -2.39 1.13
N SER A 21 5.90 -1.49 0.17
CA SER A 21 5.49 -1.73 -1.22
C SER A 21 6.19 -2.97 -1.81
N PHE A 22 7.49 -3.13 -1.56
CA PHE A 22 8.23 -4.32 -1.98
C PHE A 22 7.75 -5.57 -1.25
N VAL A 23 7.41 -5.46 0.04
CA VAL A 23 6.83 -6.58 0.78
C VAL A 23 5.50 -7.02 0.17
N LYS A 24 4.62 -6.07 -0.17
CA LYS A 24 3.35 -6.37 -0.86
C LYS A 24 3.60 -7.06 -2.19
N TRP A 25 4.47 -6.53 -3.06
CA TRP A 25 4.81 -7.19 -4.32
C TRP A 25 5.40 -8.59 -4.08
N GLY A 26 6.22 -8.75 -3.04
CA GLY A 26 6.78 -10.04 -2.65
C GLY A 26 5.73 -11.08 -2.30
N THR A 27 4.56 -10.68 -1.75
CA THR A 27 3.46 -11.63 -1.47
C THR A 27 2.86 -12.24 -2.73
N GLU A 28 3.05 -11.61 -3.89
CA GLU A 28 2.48 -12.06 -5.16
C GLU A 28 3.28 -13.22 -5.77
N ILE A 29 4.47 -13.52 -5.25
CA ILE A 29 5.24 -14.71 -5.63
C ILE A 29 4.56 -16.00 -5.13
N PRO A 30 4.29 -16.17 -3.81
CA PRO A 30 3.53 -17.32 -3.33
C PRO A 30 2.02 -17.23 -3.62
N PHE A 31 1.47 -16.02 -3.75
CA PHE A 31 0.03 -15.79 -3.92
C PHE A 31 -0.24 -14.81 -5.09
N PRO A 32 -0.01 -15.21 -6.35
CA PRO A 32 -0.27 -14.34 -7.49
C PRO A 32 -1.77 -13.94 -7.49
N PRO A 33 -2.09 -12.63 -7.47
CA PRO A 33 -3.46 -12.18 -7.28
C PRO A 33 -4.33 -12.45 -8.50
N ARG A 34 -3.75 -12.46 -9.71
CA ARG A 34 -4.49 -12.43 -10.97
C ARG A 34 -3.97 -13.46 -11.94
N THR A 35 -4.88 -13.97 -12.77
CA THR A 35 -4.52 -14.64 -14.02
C THR A 35 -4.08 -13.61 -15.06
N PRO A 36 -3.27 -13.99 -16.07
CA PRO A 36 -2.70 -13.04 -17.04
C PRO A 36 -3.71 -12.23 -17.87
N ASP A 37 -4.95 -12.71 -17.98
CA ASP A 37 -6.04 -12.10 -18.74
C ASP A 37 -6.81 -11.02 -17.98
N ARG A 38 -6.55 -10.84 -16.68
CA ARG A 38 -7.30 -9.90 -15.84
C ARG A 38 -6.65 -8.51 -15.80
N PRO A 39 -7.44 -7.44 -15.87
CA PRO A 39 -6.92 -6.08 -15.84
C PRO A 39 -6.27 -5.76 -14.48
N ILE A 40 -5.26 -4.89 -14.52
CA ILE A 40 -4.49 -4.45 -13.35
C ILE A 40 -4.97 -3.03 -13.01
N PRO A 41 -5.51 -2.77 -11.81
CA PRO A 41 -6.20 -1.51 -11.53
C PRO A 41 -5.36 -0.24 -11.75
N PRO A 42 -4.06 -0.18 -11.41
CA PRO A 42 -3.21 0.95 -11.80
C PRO A 42 -3.14 1.24 -13.30
N LEU A 43 -3.18 0.20 -14.14
CA LEU A 43 -3.16 0.38 -15.59
C LEU A 43 -4.49 0.96 -16.08
N GLU A 44 -5.61 0.42 -15.60
CA GLU A 44 -6.95 0.96 -15.88
C GLU A 44 -7.09 2.42 -15.43
N MET A 45 -6.53 2.76 -14.26
CA MET A 45 -6.48 4.13 -13.78
C MET A 45 -5.71 5.04 -14.74
N LEU A 46 -4.51 4.66 -15.17
CA LEU A 46 -3.71 5.44 -16.11
C LEU A 46 -4.43 5.66 -17.44
N GLU A 47 -4.99 4.60 -18.02
CA GLU A 47 -5.74 4.66 -19.27
C GLU A 47 -6.96 5.57 -19.14
N SER A 48 -7.70 5.50 -18.02
CA SER A 48 -8.83 6.40 -17.76
C SER A 48 -8.46 7.88 -17.64
N LEU A 49 -7.20 8.17 -17.29
CA LEU A 49 -6.63 9.52 -17.24
C LEU A 49 -6.02 9.95 -18.59
N GLY A 50 -6.14 9.13 -19.64
CA GLY A 50 -5.56 9.40 -20.96
C GLY A 50 -4.04 9.18 -21.02
N ILE A 51 -3.46 8.47 -20.05
CA ILE A 51 -2.05 8.14 -20.00
C ILE A 51 -1.87 6.72 -20.55
N ASN A 52 -1.18 6.59 -21.69
CA ASN A 52 -0.92 5.30 -22.31
C ASN A 52 0.04 4.47 -21.46
N ALA A 53 -0.50 3.52 -20.71
CA ALA A 53 0.24 2.72 -19.75
C ALA A 53 1.23 1.76 -20.44
N ASN A 54 1.00 1.42 -21.71
CA ASN A 54 1.91 0.57 -22.49
C ASN A 54 3.24 1.28 -22.80
N GLN A 55 3.25 2.61 -22.80
CA GLN A 55 4.47 3.42 -22.96
C GLN A 55 5.25 3.59 -21.66
N LEU A 56 4.65 3.22 -20.52
CA LEU A 56 5.29 3.27 -19.20
C LEU A 56 5.98 1.93 -18.88
N THR A 57 6.75 1.43 -19.85
CA THR A 57 7.42 0.13 -19.77
C THR A 57 8.92 0.23 -20.06
N TYR A 58 9.70 -0.71 -19.52
CA TYR A 58 11.09 -0.96 -19.90
C TYR A 58 11.38 -2.47 -19.86
N VAL A 59 12.45 -2.92 -20.52
CA VAL A 59 12.88 -4.33 -20.49
C VAL A 59 14.09 -4.46 -19.57
N TYR A 60 14.04 -5.41 -18.63
CA TYR A 60 15.14 -5.75 -17.74
C TYR A 60 15.24 -7.27 -17.57
N SER A 61 16.42 -7.83 -17.87
CA SER A 61 16.63 -9.29 -17.89
C SER A 61 15.53 -10.04 -18.66
N GLU A 62 15.18 -9.55 -19.85
CA GLU A 62 14.11 -10.11 -20.73
C GLU A 62 12.68 -10.00 -20.17
N HIS A 63 12.49 -9.43 -18.98
CA HIS A 63 11.17 -9.14 -18.43
C HIS A 63 10.71 -7.75 -18.84
N MET A 64 9.49 -7.64 -19.35
CA MET A 64 8.82 -6.36 -19.54
C MET A 64 8.28 -5.88 -18.20
N VAL A 65 8.77 -4.73 -17.73
CA VAL A 65 8.37 -4.12 -16.47
C VAL A 65 7.54 -2.88 -16.76
N ASN A 66 6.31 -2.81 -16.23
CA ASN A 66 5.50 -1.60 -16.29
C ASN A 66 5.80 -0.71 -15.08
N TYR A 67 6.68 0.28 -15.27
CA TYR A 67 7.05 1.20 -14.20
C TYR A 67 5.91 2.17 -13.84
N GLY A 68 4.96 2.42 -14.74
CA GLY A 68 3.78 3.23 -14.45
C GLY A 68 2.94 2.64 -13.32
N SER A 69 2.56 1.37 -13.46
CA SER A 69 1.87 0.61 -12.40
C SER A 69 2.71 0.52 -11.13
N ALA A 70 4.01 0.26 -11.26
CA ALA A 70 4.91 0.18 -10.10
C ALA A 70 4.98 1.51 -9.33
N LEU A 71 5.05 2.66 -10.03
CA LEU A 71 5.07 3.98 -9.41
C LEU A 71 3.74 4.32 -8.71
N ILE A 72 2.60 3.90 -9.26
CA ILE A 72 1.30 4.08 -8.60
C ILE A 72 1.27 3.34 -7.28
N HIS A 73 1.60 2.04 -7.27
CA HIS A 73 1.64 1.28 -6.03
C HIS A 73 2.68 1.84 -5.04
N GLN A 74 3.84 2.25 -5.52
CA GLN A 74 4.90 2.81 -4.68
C GLN A 74 4.48 4.13 -4.03
N SER A 75 3.90 5.05 -4.81
CA SER A 75 3.43 6.35 -4.33
C SER A 75 2.23 6.20 -3.38
N PHE A 76 1.30 5.31 -3.69
CA PHE A 76 0.19 4.95 -2.81
C PHE A 76 0.70 4.48 -1.45
N SER A 77 1.64 3.53 -1.44
CA SER A 77 2.22 2.99 -0.22
C SER A 77 2.87 4.08 0.63
N ILE A 78 3.69 4.95 0.03
CA ILE A 78 4.37 6.04 0.74
C ILE A 78 3.36 7.04 1.30
N PHE A 79 2.40 7.47 0.49
CA PHE A 79 1.39 8.44 0.90
C PHE A 79 0.58 7.92 2.10
N PHE A 80 0.04 6.71 2.00
CA PHE A 80 -0.77 6.14 3.08
C PHE A 80 0.05 5.75 4.30
N ALA A 81 1.32 5.36 4.15
CA ALA A 81 2.21 5.11 5.28
C ALA A 81 2.51 6.40 6.07
N ILE A 82 2.81 7.51 5.38
CA ILE A 82 2.98 8.82 6.02
C ILE A 82 1.69 9.25 6.70
N PHE A 83 0.56 9.16 6.01
CA PHE A 83 -0.75 9.49 6.56
C PHE A 83 -1.07 8.64 7.81
N TYR A 84 -0.84 7.33 7.75
CA TYR A 84 -1.02 6.40 8.86
C TYR A 84 -0.15 6.78 10.05
N CYS A 85 1.16 6.96 9.86
CA CYS A 85 2.09 7.29 10.93
C CYS A 85 1.75 8.62 11.61
N MET A 86 1.43 9.65 10.82
CA MET A 86 1.04 10.97 11.32
C MET A 86 -0.30 10.93 12.07
N THR A 87 -1.25 10.13 11.59
CA THR A 87 -2.55 9.96 12.26
C THR A 87 -2.40 9.16 13.55
N ALA A 88 -1.65 8.07 13.54
CA ALA A 88 -1.37 7.23 14.70
C ALA A 88 -0.65 7.99 15.81
N LEU A 89 0.17 8.98 15.46
CA LEU A 89 0.82 9.88 16.42
C LEU A 89 -0.20 10.68 17.25
N ARG A 90 -1.29 11.15 16.63
CA ARG A 90 -2.34 11.93 17.33
C ARG A 90 -3.46 11.05 17.91
N TYR A 91 -3.76 9.95 17.23
CA TYR A 91 -4.85 9.03 17.51
C TYR A 91 -4.31 7.59 17.56
N PRO A 92 -3.71 7.14 18.67
CA PRO A 92 -3.07 5.82 18.76
C PRO A 92 -3.99 4.64 18.46
N ARG A 93 -5.31 4.81 18.59
CA ARG A 93 -6.32 3.81 18.22
C ARG A 93 -6.27 3.41 16.74
N VAL A 94 -5.74 4.25 15.86
CA VAL A 94 -5.53 3.91 14.44
C VAL A 94 -4.56 2.73 14.28
N ALA A 95 -3.63 2.55 15.22
CA ALA A 95 -2.68 1.43 15.23
C ALA A 95 -3.23 0.15 15.90
N VAL A 96 -4.56 0.05 16.11
CA VAL A 96 -5.18 -1.15 16.69
C VAL A 96 -4.80 -2.41 15.90
N TRP A 97 -4.56 -3.50 16.62
CA TRP A 97 -4.11 -4.78 16.06
C TRP A 97 -2.89 -4.64 15.15
N GLN A 98 -1.94 -3.80 15.56
CA GLN A 98 -0.73 -3.51 14.79
C GLN A 98 -1.02 -2.93 13.39
N GLY A 99 -2.04 -2.09 13.28
CA GLY A 99 -2.42 -1.42 12.05
C GLY A 99 -3.37 -2.23 11.16
N PHE A 100 -3.69 -3.49 11.48
CA PHE A 100 -4.61 -4.30 10.66
C PHE A 100 -5.97 -3.64 10.47
N GLY A 101 -6.51 -2.96 11.49
CA GLY A 101 -7.77 -2.23 11.35
C GLY A 101 -7.71 -1.13 10.28
N PHE A 102 -6.58 -0.42 10.22
CA PHE A 102 -6.34 0.58 9.18
C PHE A 102 -6.14 -0.06 7.80
N GLY A 103 -5.38 -1.15 7.72
CA GLY A 103 -5.20 -1.90 6.47
C GLY A 103 -6.53 -2.35 5.87
N MET A 104 -7.40 -2.97 6.68
CA MET A 104 -8.74 -3.37 6.25
C MET A 104 -9.58 -2.18 5.79
N LEU A 105 -9.53 -1.05 6.50
CA LEU A 105 -10.25 0.15 6.09
C LEU A 105 -9.78 0.67 4.73
N VAL A 106 -8.47 0.70 4.48
CA VAL A 106 -7.92 1.09 3.17
C VAL A 106 -8.33 0.08 2.10
N THR A 107 -8.22 -1.22 2.37
CA THR A 107 -8.64 -2.26 1.42
C THR A 107 -10.11 -2.12 1.04
N LEU A 108 -11.01 -1.93 2.00
CA LEU A 108 -12.44 -1.74 1.73
C LEU A 108 -12.71 -0.42 1.00
N ALA A 109 -12.03 0.67 1.38
CA ALA A 109 -12.19 1.96 0.71
C ALA A 109 -11.77 1.89 -0.76
N PHE A 110 -10.64 1.26 -1.07
CA PHE A 110 -10.15 1.19 -2.45
C PHE A 110 -10.78 0.04 -3.23
N HIS A 111 -10.61 -1.19 -2.79
CA HIS A 111 -11.08 -2.36 -3.54
C HIS A 111 -12.57 -2.60 -3.38
N GLY A 112 -13.22 -2.09 -2.34
CA GLY A 112 -14.67 -2.18 -2.19
C GLY A 112 -15.44 -1.02 -2.82
N VAL A 113 -14.86 0.18 -2.88
CA VAL A 113 -15.59 1.41 -3.24
C VAL A 113 -14.95 2.19 -4.36
N LEU A 114 -13.71 2.66 -4.22
CA LEU A 114 -13.11 3.60 -5.18
C LEU A 114 -12.80 2.93 -6.53
N LEU A 115 -12.11 1.78 -6.55
CA LEU A 115 -11.79 1.10 -7.81
C LEU A 115 -13.06 0.73 -8.61
N PRO A 116 -14.12 0.19 -7.98
CA PRO A 116 -15.40 -0.07 -8.66
C PRO A 116 -16.11 1.20 -9.13
N MET A 117 -16.10 2.27 -8.32
CA MET A 117 -16.75 3.54 -8.65
C MET A 117 -16.15 4.17 -9.92
N PHE A 118 -14.85 4.01 -10.14
CA PHE A 118 -14.17 4.49 -11.34
C PHE A 118 -14.07 3.44 -12.46
N HIS A 119 -14.70 2.27 -12.29
CA HIS A 119 -14.66 1.16 -13.25
C HIS A 119 -13.25 0.60 -13.52
N TRP A 120 -12.32 0.73 -12.57
CA TRP A 120 -10.94 0.21 -12.71
C TRP A 120 -10.79 -1.24 -12.23
N ALA A 121 -11.74 -1.73 -11.42
CA ALA A 121 -11.83 -3.12 -11.00
C ALA A 121 -13.23 -3.43 -10.47
N PRO A 122 -13.74 -4.67 -10.56
CA PRO A 122 -14.92 -5.07 -9.81
C PRO A 122 -14.65 -5.01 -8.29
N PRO A 123 -15.70 -4.90 -7.44
CA PRO A 123 -15.53 -4.81 -6.01
C PRO A 123 -14.91 -6.09 -5.43
N LEU A 124 -14.20 -5.93 -4.30
CA LEU A 124 -13.41 -6.98 -3.63
C LEU A 124 -14.17 -8.30 -3.44
N TRP A 125 -15.47 -8.25 -3.17
CA TRP A 125 -16.32 -9.44 -2.94
C TRP A 125 -16.82 -10.12 -4.21
N GLU A 126 -16.57 -9.55 -5.39
CA GLU A 126 -16.83 -10.16 -6.70
C GLU A 126 -15.56 -10.76 -7.34
N LEU A 127 -14.40 -10.60 -6.67
CA LEU A 127 -13.14 -11.17 -7.15
C LEU A 127 -13.09 -12.69 -6.94
N PRO A 128 -12.33 -13.42 -7.77
CA PRO A 128 -12.04 -14.83 -7.52
C PRO A 128 -11.45 -15.03 -6.11
N PRO A 129 -11.73 -16.16 -5.43
CA PRO A 129 -11.27 -16.38 -4.06
C PRO A 129 -9.76 -16.24 -3.86
N ALA A 130 -8.96 -16.65 -4.86
CA ALA A 130 -7.51 -16.49 -4.83
C ALA A 130 -7.07 -15.03 -4.89
N GLU A 131 -7.71 -14.20 -5.74
CA GLU A 131 -7.43 -12.76 -5.85
C GLU A 131 -7.84 -12.06 -4.56
N TRP A 132 -9.05 -12.32 -4.08
CA TRP A 132 -9.56 -11.79 -2.81
C TRP A 132 -8.62 -12.09 -1.63
N ALA A 133 -8.13 -13.33 -1.54
CA ALA A 133 -7.22 -13.75 -0.48
C ALA A 133 -5.84 -13.10 -0.60
N SER A 134 -5.27 -13.06 -1.83
CA SER A 134 -3.98 -12.43 -2.09
C SER A 134 -4.00 -10.92 -1.79
N GLU A 135 -5.04 -10.22 -2.26
CA GLU A 135 -5.21 -8.79 -2.01
C GLU A 135 -5.37 -8.51 -0.51
N THR A 136 -6.21 -9.28 0.20
CA THR A 136 -6.42 -9.08 1.64
C THR A 136 -5.15 -9.37 2.43
N PHE A 137 -4.50 -10.52 2.19
CA PHE A 137 -3.27 -10.90 2.89
C PHE A 137 -2.14 -9.89 2.63
N GLY A 138 -1.96 -9.50 1.38
CA GLY A 138 -0.95 -8.53 0.99
C GLY A 138 -1.15 -7.17 1.66
N HIS A 139 -2.38 -6.65 1.72
CA HIS A 139 -2.67 -5.37 2.39
C HIS A 139 -2.47 -5.43 3.90
N LEU A 140 -2.83 -6.54 4.54
CA LEU A 140 -2.60 -6.72 5.97
C LEU A 140 -1.12 -6.81 6.30
N LEU A 141 -0.34 -7.56 5.50
CA LEU A 141 1.11 -7.62 5.67
C LEU A 141 1.76 -6.26 5.40
N TRP A 142 1.26 -5.54 4.39
CA TRP A 142 1.71 -4.20 4.04
C TRP A 142 1.58 -3.21 5.22
N ILE A 143 0.39 -3.11 5.83
CA ILE A 143 0.22 -2.17 6.95
C ILE A 143 0.99 -2.61 8.20
N TRP A 144 1.13 -3.92 8.41
CA TRP A 144 1.85 -4.45 9.56
C TRP A 144 3.34 -4.11 9.51
N VAL A 145 3.99 -4.25 8.34
CA VAL A 145 5.39 -3.85 8.18
C VAL A 145 5.58 -2.36 8.43
N ILE A 146 4.66 -1.51 7.95
CA ILE A 146 4.67 -0.07 8.24
C ILE A 146 4.58 0.17 9.76
N GLU A 147 3.69 -0.52 10.45
CA GLU A 147 3.53 -0.38 11.90
C GLU A 147 4.77 -0.83 12.68
N VAL A 148 5.40 -1.94 12.29
CA VAL A 148 6.65 -2.42 12.91
C VAL A 148 7.74 -1.36 12.79
N ILE A 149 7.95 -0.81 11.58
CA ILE A 149 8.94 0.24 11.32
C ILE A 149 8.58 1.52 12.10
N ARG A 150 7.30 1.92 12.11
CA ARG A 150 6.83 3.08 12.86
C ARG A 150 7.14 2.97 14.34
N ARG A 151 6.85 1.82 14.96
CA ARG A 151 7.11 1.59 16.38
C ARG A 151 8.61 1.62 16.69
N ASP A 152 9.42 0.94 15.89
CA ASP A 152 10.88 0.92 16.08
C ASP A 152 11.48 2.34 15.98
N LEU A 153 11.16 3.08 14.91
CA LEU A 153 11.70 4.43 14.71
C LEU A 153 11.18 5.43 15.75
N GLN A 154 9.89 5.34 16.13
CA GLN A 154 9.36 6.19 17.19
C GLN A 154 10.06 5.94 18.53
N GLN A 155 10.32 4.67 18.88
CA GLN A 155 11.03 4.30 20.10
C GLN A 155 12.50 4.76 20.10
N ARG A 156 13.21 4.60 18.98
CA ARG A 156 14.63 4.96 18.88
C ARG A 156 14.85 6.47 18.74
N TRP A 157 14.05 7.13 17.91
CA TRP A 157 14.31 8.51 17.49
C TRP A 157 13.44 9.55 18.18
N SER A 158 12.41 9.13 18.92
CA SER A 158 11.61 10.01 19.77
C SER A 158 11.13 9.28 21.03
N PRO A 159 12.05 8.77 21.87
CA PRO A 159 11.67 8.14 23.13
C PRO A 159 10.87 9.14 23.97
N GLY A 160 9.79 8.66 24.59
CA GLY A 160 9.04 9.45 25.56
C GLY A 160 9.93 9.86 26.74
N PRO A 161 9.49 10.81 27.59
CA PRO A 161 10.16 11.01 28.87
C PRO A 161 10.14 9.68 29.62
N GLY A 162 11.33 9.19 30.00
CA GLY A 162 11.50 8.00 30.83
C GLY A 162 11.01 8.22 32.25
#